data_AF-A0A3M9MKL2-F1
#
_entry.id   AF-A0A3M9MKL2-F1
#
_cell.length_a   1.000
_cell.length_b   1.000
_cell.length_c   1.000
_cell.angle_alpha   90.00
_cell.angle_beta   90.00
_cell.angle_gamma   90.00
#
_symmetry.space_group_name_H-M   'P 1'
#
loop_
_entity.id
_entity.type
_entity.pdbx_description
1 polymer ?
#
loop_
_entity_poly.entity_id
_entity_poly.type
_entity_poly.pdbx_seq_one_letter_code
_entity_poly.pdbx_strand_id
1 'polypeptide(L)'
;MLARVPKFFRNFYFLTGIAFLAWMFFFDSNDFVTQFQTSRKLAILEEERDYYLEKIAEVQKDRKELMSNPALLEKFAREKYLMKKPTEDLYLIVEKDEEEK
;
A
#
# COMPACT_ATOMS: atom_id res chain seq x y z
N MET A 1 10.54 -34.23 -48.58
CA MET A 1 10.58 -32.77 -48.29
C MET A 1 11.48 -32.40 -47.10
N LEU A 2 12.55 -33.15 -46.79
CA LEU A 2 13.49 -32.83 -45.70
C LEU A 2 14.81 -32.17 -46.18
N ALA A 3 14.94 -31.91 -47.49
CA ALA A 3 16.19 -31.47 -48.11
C ALA A 3 16.54 -29.98 -47.94
N ARG A 4 15.68 -29.19 -47.26
CA ARG A 4 15.87 -27.74 -47.05
C ARG A 4 16.11 -27.33 -45.60
N VAL A 5 16.39 -28.28 -44.71
CA VAL A 5 16.73 -27.95 -43.31
C VAL A 5 18.25 -27.80 -43.23
N PRO A 6 18.79 -26.62 -42.86
CA PRO A 6 20.23 -26.42 -42.71
C PRO A 6 20.83 -27.42 -41.72
N LYS A 7 22.04 -27.94 -42.00
CA LYS A 7 22.68 -29.02 -41.20
C LYS A 7 22.76 -28.73 -39.70
N PHE A 8 22.80 -27.45 -39.31
CA PHE A 8 22.82 -27.00 -37.93
C PHE A 8 21.54 -27.35 -37.15
N PHE A 9 20.36 -27.30 -37.79
CA PHE A 9 19.08 -27.71 -37.20
C PHE A 9 18.91 -29.23 -37.03
N ARG A 10 19.87 -30.04 -37.52
CA ARG A 10 19.94 -31.48 -37.25
C ARG A 10 20.94 -31.85 -36.15
N ASN A 11 21.70 -30.87 -35.65
CA ASN A 11 22.63 -31.12 -34.56
C ASN A 11 21.86 -31.22 -33.24
N PHE A 12 22.00 -32.35 -32.55
CA PHE A 12 21.36 -32.60 -31.25
C PHE A 12 21.67 -31.47 -30.25
N TYR A 13 22.94 -31.05 -30.16
CA TYR A 13 23.37 -29.98 -29.26
C TYR A 13 22.75 -28.61 -29.57
N PHE A 14 22.41 -28.35 -30.83
CA PHE A 14 21.78 -27.10 -31.21
C PHE A 14 20.29 -27.09 -30.88
N LEU A 15 19.59 -28.20 -31.16
CA LEU A 15 18.20 -28.37 -30.78
C LEU A 15 18.01 -28.35 -29.27
N THR A 16 18.87 -29.05 -28.52
CA THR A 16 18.83 -29.02 -27.06
C THR A 16 19.22 -27.66 -26.50
N GLY A 17 20.18 -26.96 -27.12
CA GLY A 17 20.53 -25.59 -26.76
C GLY A 17 19.39 -24.61 -26.97
N ILE A 18 18.69 -24.66 -28.12
CA ILE A 18 17.49 -23.84 -28.37
C ILE A 18 16.37 -24.20 -27.40
N ALA A 19 16.12 -25.49 -27.18
CA ALA A 19 15.09 -25.94 -26.25
C ALA A 19 15.41 -25.48 -24.81
N PHE A 20 16.69 -25.50 -24.42
CA PHE A 20 17.15 -25.00 -23.12
C PHE A 20 17.00 -23.48 -23.01
N LEU A 21 17.36 -22.72 -24.05
CA LEU A 21 17.15 -21.28 -24.07
C LEU A 21 15.65 -20.94 -24.02
N ALA A 22 14.83 -21.60 -24.82
CA ALA A 22 13.38 -21.46 -24.75
C ALA A 22 12.85 -21.82 -23.36
N TRP A 23 13.35 -22.89 -22.73
CA TRP A 23 13.00 -23.24 -21.36
C TRP A 23 13.36 -22.12 -20.37
N MET A 24 14.57 -21.57 -20.48
CA MET A 24 15.03 -20.47 -19.63
C MET A 24 14.24 -19.16 -19.86
N PHE A 25 13.68 -18.94 -21.06
CA PHE A 25 12.87 -17.76 -21.35
C PHE A 25 11.38 -17.92 -20.97
N PHE A 26 10.81 -19.12 -21.10
CA PHE A 26 9.37 -19.36 -20.93
C PHE A 26 8.99 -20.03 -19.60
N PHE A 27 9.87 -20.84 -19.01
CA PHE A 27 9.59 -21.64 -17.82
C PHE A 27 10.44 -21.24 -16.60
N ASP A 28 11.44 -20.35 -16.77
CA ASP A 28 12.22 -19.84 -15.64
C ASP A 28 11.46 -18.73 -14.89
N SER A 29 11.68 -18.65 -13.57
CA SER A 29 10.91 -17.78 -12.65
C SER A 29 11.19 -16.28 -12.81
N ASN A 30 12.12 -15.91 -13.69
CA ASN A 30 12.41 -14.53 -14.08
C ASN A 30 11.73 -14.16 -15.39
N ASP A 31 10.49 -14.61 -15.59
CA ASP A 31 9.73 -14.18 -16.76
C ASP A 31 9.52 -12.64 -16.72
N PHE A 32 9.50 -12.04 -17.92
CA PHE A 32 9.39 -10.60 -18.08
C PHE A 32 8.12 -10.02 -17.40
N VAL A 33 7.06 -10.83 -17.33
CA VAL A 33 5.77 -10.45 -16.76
C VAL A 33 5.88 -10.29 -15.24
N THR A 34 6.57 -11.19 -14.57
CA THR A 34 6.82 -11.20 -13.14
C THR A 34 7.72 -10.02 -12.74
N GLN A 35 8.76 -9.74 -13.54
CA GLN A 35 9.61 -8.58 -13.32
C GLN A 35 8.80 -7.27 -13.45
N PHE A 36 7.97 -7.15 -14.48
CA PHE A 36 7.11 -5.98 -14.68
C PHE A 36 6.10 -5.79 -13.54
N GLN A 37 5.43 -6.86 -13.11
CA GLN A 37 4.50 -6.81 -11.98
C GLN A 37 5.20 -6.41 -10.69
N THR A 38 6.39 -6.94 -10.43
CA THR A 38 7.18 -6.62 -9.24
C THR A 38 7.62 -5.15 -9.25
N SER A 39 8.10 -4.64 -10.39
CA SER A 39 8.45 -3.21 -10.54
C SER A 39 7.24 -2.29 -10.34
N ARG A 40 6.06 -2.66 -10.87
CA ARG A 40 4.83 -1.89 -10.60
C ARG A 40 4.42 -1.92 -9.14
N LYS A 41 4.51 -3.09 -8.49
CA LYS A 41 4.21 -3.23 -7.06
C LYS A 41 5.17 -2.39 -6.22
N LEU A 42 6.44 -2.36 -6.59
CA LEU A 42 7.43 -1.51 -5.92
C LEU A 42 7.05 -0.04 -6.01
N ALA A 43 6.71 0.46 -7.19
CA ALA A 43 6.31 1.86 -7.37
C ALA A 43 5.06 2.23 -6.54
N ILE A 44 4.07 1.33 -6.47
CA ILE A 44 2.87 1.54 -5.63
C ILE A 44 3.25 1.60 -4.14
N LEU A 45 4.12 0.69 -3.68
CA LEU A 45 4.56 0.69 -2.28
C LEU A 45 5.38 1.93 -1.92
N GLU A 46 6.18 2.46 -2.85
CA GLU A 46 6.90 3.72 -2.68
C GLU A 46 5.95 4.91 -2.59
N GLU A 47 4.93 4.97 -3.45
CA GLU A 47 3.89 6.00 -3.39
C GLU A 47 3.11 5.95 -2.06
N GLU A 48 2.68 4.76 -1.64
CA GLU A 48 2.01 4.56 -0.34
C GLU A 48 2.91 5.00 0.82
N ARG A 49 4.19 4.62 0.79
CA ARG A 49 5.16 5.01 1.80
C ARG A 49 5.26 6.53 1.92
N ASP A 50 5.43 7.22 0.80
CA ASP A 50 5.61 8.67 0.79
C ASP A 50 4.33 9.39 1.25
N TYR A 51 3.16 8.92 0.81
CA TYR A 51 1.86 9.39 1.30
C TYR A 51 1.75 9.28 2.83
N TYR A 52 2.07 8.12 3.41
CA TYR A 52 1.99 7.95 4.86
C TYR A 52 3.02 8.78 5.62
N LEU A 53 4.22 8.97 5.07
CA LEU A 53 5.23 9.84 5.67
C LEU A 53 4.76 11.30 5.74
N GLU A 54 4.15 11.81 4.67
CA GLU A 54 3.54 13.14 4.66
C GLU A 54 2.44 13.23 5.72
N LYS A 55 1.56 12.22 5.78
CA LYS A 55 0.43 12.24 6.71
C LYS A 55 0.85 12.12 8.18
N ILE A 56 1.93 11.37 8.46
CA ILE A 56 2.54 11.35 9.79
C ILE A 56 3.09 12.73 10.16
N ALA A 57 3.76 13.42 9.23
CA ALA A 57 4.30 14.75 9.48
C ALA A 57 3.18 15.78 9.77
N GLU A 58 2.09 15.73 9.02
CA GLU A 58 0.90 16.55 9.25
C GLU A 58 0.29 16.28 10.63
N VAL A 59 0.00 15.02 10.96
CA VAL A 59 -0.57 14.65 12.26
C VAL A 59 0.35 15.02 13.43
N GLN A 60 1.67 14.91 13.26
CA GLN A 60 2.62 15.33 14.28
C GLN A 60 2.60 16.85 14.49
N LYS A 61 2.47 17.63 13.42
CA LYS A 61 2.31 19.09 13.50
C LYS A 61 1.02 19.45 14.21
N ASP A 62 -0.10 18.88 13.79
CA ASP A 62 -1.42 19.12 14.40
C ASP A 62 -1.44 18.75 15.87
N ARG A 63 -0.83 17.61 16.23
CA ARG A 63 -0.66 17.19 17.61
C ARG A 63 0.16 18.19 18.41
N LYS A 64 1.24 18.72 17.85
CA LYS A 64 2.08 19.72 18.52
C LYS A 64 1.31 21.02 18.75
N GLU A 65 0.54 21.47 17.76
CA GLU A 65 -0.31 22.65 17.89
C GLU A 65 -1.39 22.44 18.95
N LEU A 66 -2.10 21.31 18.91
CA LEU A 66 -3.11 20.93 19.90
C LEU A 66 -2.54 20.87 21.33
N MET A 67 -1.38 20.24 21.50
CA MET A 67 -0.74 20.06 22.81
C MET A 67 -0.05 21.34 23.33
N SER A 68 0.24 22.30 22.46
CA SER A 68 0.90 23.56 22.87
C SER A 68 -0.05 24.54 23.54
N ASN A 69 -1.37 24.40 23.32
CA ASN A 69 -2.39 25.26 23.92
C ASN A 69 -3.30 24.45 24.87
N PRO A 70 -3.17 24.62 26.20
CA PRO A 70 -3.99 23.92 27.19
C PRO A 70 -5.50 24.06 26.97
N ALA A 71 -5.97 25.22 26.48
CA ALA A 71 -7.39 25.45 26.21
C ALA A 71 -7.90 24.64 25.01
N LEU A 72 -7.08 24.50 23.94
CA LEU A 72 -7.43 23.67 22.79
C LEU A 72 -7.42 22.19 23.16
N LEU A 73 -6.45 21.76 23.97
CA LEU A 73 -6.37 20.40 24.47
C LEU A 73 -7.58 20.04 25.34
N GLU A 74 -7.98 20.93 26.27
CA GLU A 74 -9.16 20.75 27.11
C GLU A 74 -10.44 20.68 26.26
N LYS A 75 -10.59 21.56 25.27
CA LYS A 75 -11.72 21.53 24.34
C LYS A 75 -11.80 20.20 23.58
N PHE A 76 -10.68 19.75 23.01
CA PHE A 76 -10.61 18.47 22.29
C PHE A 76 -10.92 17.27 23.19
N ALA A 77 -10.39 17.24 24.41
CA ALA A 77 -10.68 16.20 25.39
C ALA A 77 -12.17 16.17 25.78
N ARG A 78 -12.80 17.33 25.94
CA ARG A 78 -14.23 17.46 26.25
C ARG A 78 -15.12 17.05 25.07
N GLU A 79 -14.82 17.47 23.86
CA GLU A 79 -15.66 17.20 22.69
C GLU A 79 -15.50 15.78 22.13
N LYS A 80 -14.26 15.26 22.05
CA LYS A 80 -13.99 13.94 21.47
C LYS A 80 -14.09 12.79 22.45
N TYR A 81 -13.64 13.01 23.69
CA TYR A 81 -13.55 11.96 24.69
C TYR A 81 -14.49 12.17 25.87
N LEU A 82 -15.32 13.23 25.84
CA LEU A 82 -16.31 13.51 26.88
C LEU A 82 -15.67 13.62 28.28
N MET A 83 -14.40 14.03 28.34
CA MET A 83 -13.67 14.14 29.59
C MET A 83 -14.24 15.27 30.46
N LYS A 84 -14.36 15.01 31.76
CA LYS A 84 -14.83 15.98 32.76
C LYS A 84 -13.92 15.99 33.99
N LYS A 85 -13.90 17.11 34.73
CA LYS A 85 -13.26 17.14 36.05
C LYS A 85 -14.14 16.41 37.08
N PRO A 86 -13.58 15.89 38.18
CA PRO A 86 -14.37 15.24 39.23
C PRO A 86 -15.43 16.14 39.87
N THR A 87 -15.23 17.47 39.80
CA THR A 87 -16.12 18.50 40.35
C THR A 87 -17.17 19.01 39.36
N GLU A 88 -17.27 18.42 38.17
CA GLU A 88 -18.15 18.86 37.09
C GLU A 88 -19.09 17.74 36.65
N ASP A 89 -20.27 18.12 36.17
CA ASP A 89 -21.24 17.21 35.54
C ASP A 89 -21.28 17.42 34.03
N LEU A 90 -21.28 16.31 33.29
CA LEU A 90 -21.30 16.30 31.83
C LEU A 90 -22.72 15.98 31.35
N TYR A 91 -23.28 16.85 30.52
CA TYR A 91 -24.59 16.67 29.91
C TYR A 91 -24.43 16.45 28.40
N LEU A 92 -25.02 15.38 27.87
CA LEU A 92 -25.06 15.09 26.44
C LEU A 92 -26.48 15.37 25.94
N ILE A 93 -26.63 16.40 25.12
CA ILE A 93 -27.90 16.73 24.49
C ILE A 93 -27.94 15.95 23.19
N VAL A 94 -28.75 14.90 23.17
CA VAL A 94 -29.02 14.13 21.95
C VAL A 94 -30.35 14.64 21.42
N GLU A 95 -30.37 15.11 20.17
CA GLU A 95 -31.63 15.39 19.49
C GLU A 95 -32.40 14.08 19.39
N LYS A 96 -33.67 14.10 19.82
CA LYS A 96 -34.49 12.89 19.81
C LYS A 96 -34.79 12.57 18.35
N ASP A 97 -34.17 11.52 17.83
CA ASP A 97 -34.54 10.99 16.51
C ASP A 97 -36.05 10.69 16.53
N GLU A 98 -36.80 11.24 15.58
CA GLU A 98 -38.27 11.10 15.49
C GLU A 98 -38.73 9.67 15.15
N GLU A 99 -37.85 8.68 15.18
CA GLU A 99 -38.11 7.28 14.85
C GLU A 99 -38.48 6.43 16.08
N GLU A 100 -39.47 6.88 16.83
CA GLU A 100 -40.31 5.97 17.64
C GLU A 100 -41.78 6.38 17.49
N LYS A 101 -42.41 5.87 16.42
CA LYS A 101 -43.86 5.63 16.35
C LYS A 101 -44.14 4.32 15.63
#